data_AF-A0AAE0E8Z1-F1
#
_entry.id   AF-A0AAE0E8Z1-F1
#
_cell.length_a   1.000
_cell.length_b   1.000
_cell.length_c   1.000
_cell.angle_alpha   90.00
_cell.angle_beta   90.00
_cell.angle_gamma   90.00
#
_symmetry.space_group_name_H-M   'P 1'
#
loop_
_entity.id
_entity.type
_entity.pdbx_description
1 polymer ?
#
loop_
_entity_poly.entity_id
_entity_poly.type
_entity_poly.pdbx_seq_one_letter_code
_entity_poly.pdbx_strand_id
1 'polypeptide(L)'
;MYFFLPNQVNGLENLVNKFKSDRGFFSQQFMLSREDIPLWIPRFKFSYVFEVKKTMVELGLELPFDDSKAEITEMVLDIPYPLYVLEIYHKSYIEVNEGGTEFCGELKCYYDDAMFKASNTKLRS
;
A
#
# COMPACT_ATOMS: atom_id res chain seq x y z
N MET A 1 7.60 16.00 -3.27
CA MET A 1 8.20 14.74 -3.75
C MET A 1 9.69 14.79 -3.43
N TYR A 2 10.25 13.70 -2.91
CA TYR A 2 11.69 13.57 -2.67
C TYR A 2 12.26 12.51 -3.60
N PHE A 3 13.43 12.77 -4.19
CA PHE A 3 14.20 11.78 -4.94
C PHE A 3 15.44 11.43 -4.14
N PHE A 4 15.60 10.15 -3.81
CA PHE A 4 16.81 9.63 -3.19
C PHE A 4 17.58 8.85 -4.26
N LEU A 5 18.65 9.46 -4.77
CA LEU A 5 19.51 8.84 -5.77
C LEU A 5 20.78 8.29 -5.09
N PRO A 6 20.97 6.96 -5.02
CA PRO A 6 22.23 6.39 -4.55
C PRO A 6 23.41 6.81 -5.43
N ASN A 7 24.55 7.12 -4.82
CA ASN A 7 25.78 7.44 -5.56
C ASN A 7 26.33 6.22 -6.32
N GLN A 8 26.11 5.01 -5.81
CA GLN A 8 26.51 3.76 -6.46
C GLN A 8 25.40 3.29 -7.40
N VAL A 9 25.77 2.85 -8.60
CA VAL A 9 24.82 2.35 -9.63
C VAL A 9 23.93 1.21 -9.12
N ASN A 10 24.50 0.31 -8.31
CA ASN A 10 23.81 -0.79 -7.64
C ASN A 10 23.46 -0.49 -6.16
N GLY A 11 23.47 0.79 -5.77
CA GLY A 11 23.29 1.20 -4.38
C GLY A 11 21.84 1.20 -3.88
N LEU A 12 20.86 0.89 -4.74
CA LEU A 12 19.44 0.95 -4.39
C LEU A 12 19.07 -0.03 -3.27
N GLU A 13 19.62 -1.24 -3.29
CA GLU A 13 19.37 -2.25 -2.25
C GLU A 13 19.83 -1.78 -0.87
N ASN A 14 21.05 -1.23 -0.80
CA ASN A 14 21.60 -0.65 0.43
C ASN A 14 20.73 0.50 0.95
N LEU A 15 20.24 1.35 0.04
CA LEU A 15 19.35 2.45 0.40
C LEU A 15 18.01 1.93 0.95
N VAL A 16 17.40 0.92 0.32
CA VAL A 16 16.17 0.28 0.80
C VAL A 16 16.37 -0.38 2.16
N ASN A 17 17.50 -1.07 2.37
CA ASN A 17 17.81 -1.68 3.66
C ASN A 17 17.98 -0.64 4.77
N LYS A 18 18.59 0.51 4.45
CA LYS A 18 18.66 1.65 5.37
C LYS A 18 17.25 2.12 5.76
N PHE A 19 16.36 2.30 4.79
CA PHE A 19 14.97 2.71 5.05
C PHE A 19 14.19 1.73 5.93
N LYS A 20 14.46 0.42 5.78
CA LYS A 20 13.84 -0.61 6.64
C LYS A 20 14.37 -0.58 8.06
N SER A 21 15.68 -0.33 8.23
CA SER A 21 16.33 -0.34 9.55
C SER A 21 16.08 0.94 10.36
N ASP A 22 15.94 2.07 9.69
CA ASP A 22 15.81 3.38 10.32
C ASP A 22 14.37 3.88 10.26
N ARG A 23 13.62 3.64 11.35
CA ARG A 23 12.23 4.06 11.50
C ARG A 23 12.06 5.59 11.49
N GLY A 24 13.10 6.34 11.84
CA GLY A 24 13.07 7.80 11.91
C GLY A 24 13.37 8.49 10.58
N PHE A 25 13.90 7.74 9.59
CA PHE A 25 14.43 8.30 8.36
C PHE A 25 13.46 9.23 7.63
N PHE A 26 12.18 8.86 7.52
CA PHE A 26 11.18 9.67 6.81
C PHE A 26 10.61 10.82 7.65
N SER A 27 10.73 10.74 8.98
CA SER A 27 10.29 11.79 9.90
C SER A 27 11.36 12.84 10.17
N GLN A 28 12.60 12.61 9.75
CA GLN A 28 13.70 13.53 9.98
C GLN A 28 13.57 14.79 9.11
N GLN A 29 14.06 15.90 9.62
CA GLN A 29 14.17 17.13 8.85
C GLN A 29 15.39 17.04 7.93
N PHE A 30 15.18 17.03 6.62
CA PHE A 30 16.26 17.10 5.65
C PHE A 30 16.76 18.54 5.54
N MET A 31 18.03 18.78 5.89
CA MET A 31 18.70 20.05 5.65
C MET A 31 19.10 20.12 4.17
N LEU A 32 18.23 20.69 3.35
CA LEU A 32 18.44 20.85 1.91
C LEU A 32 18.82 22.30 1.58
N SER A 33 19.82 22.48 0.73
CA SER A 33 20.15 23.76 0.09
C SER A 33 19.37 23.88 -1.22
N ARG A 34 19.02 25.13 -1.59
CA ARG A 34 18.50 25.43 -2.92
C ARG A 34 19.68 25.66 -3.85
N GLU A 35 19.81 24.84 -4.87
CA GLU A 35 20.92 24.89 -5.83
C GLU A 35 20.38 24.76 -7.26
N ASP A 36 21.01 25.46 -8.19
CA ASP A 36 20.73 25.35 -9.62
C ASP A 36 21.55 24.19 -10.18
N ILE A 37 20.91 23.03 -10.36
CA ILE A 37 21.53 21.81 -10.87
C ILE A 37 20.84 21.34 -12.16
N PRO A 38 21.59 20.78 -13.14
CA PRO A 38 21.00 20.07 -14.25
C PRO A 38 20.39 18.76 -13.73
N LEU A 39 19.07 18.65 -13.72
CA LEU A 39 18.33 17.50 -13.22
C LEU A 39 17.61 16.78 -14.35
N TRP A 40 17.79 15.46 -14.43
CA TRP A 40 17.08 14.59 -15.38
C TRP A 40 16.29 13.55 -14.60
N ILE A 41 14.97 13.62 -14.69
CA ILE A 41 14.06 12.63 -14.11
C ILE A 41 13.37 11.91 -15.28
N PRO A 42 13.45 10.58 -15.38
CA PRO A 42 12.76 9.86 -16.44
C PRO A 42 11.24 9.93 -16.24
N ARG A 43 10.48 9.93 -17.33
CA ARG A 43 9.06 9.63 -17.26
C ARG A 43 8.89 8.19 -16.83
N PHE A 44 8.01 7.93 -15.87
CA PHE A 44 7.68 6.58 -15.46
C PHE A 44 6.23 6.46 -15.01
N LYS A 45 5.71 5.25 -15.17
CA LYS A 45 4.35 4.88 -14.80
C LYS A 45 4.38 3.46 -14.29
N PHE A 46 3.88 3.25 -13.08
CA PHE A 46 3.74 1.90 -12.55
C PHE A 46 2.57 1.81 -11.59
N SER A 47 2.07 0.58 -11.45
CA SER A 47 1.04 0.24 -10.48
C SER A 47 1.55 -0.86 -9.56
N TYR A 48 1.12 -0.84 -8.32
CA TYR A 48 1.44 -1.87 -7.33
C TYR A 48 0.16 -2.41 -6.70
N VAL A 49 0.10 -3.73 -6.49
CA VAL A 49 -0.96 -4.38 -5.73
C VAL A 49 -0.31 -5.06 -4.53
N PHE A 50 -0.80 -4.73 -3.35
CA PHE A 50 -0.28 -5.20 -2.08
C PHE A 50 -1.36 -5.99 -1.35
N GLU A 51 -1.05 -7.25 -1.04
CA GLU A 51 -1.91 -8.11 -0.23
C GLU A 51 -1.72 -7.78 1.25
N VAL A 52 -2.61 -6.94 1.77
CA VAL A 52 -2.50 -6.36 3.12
C VAL A 52 -2.72 -7.42 4.19
N LYS A 53 -3.62 -8.39 3.95
CA LYS A 53 -3.92 -9.48 4.90
C LYS A 53 -2.65 -10.20 5.35
N LYS A 54 -1.83 -10.64 4.39
CA LYS A 54 -0.60 -11.38 4.68
C LYS A 54 0.32 -10.61 5.62
N THR A 55 0.56 -9.33 5.34
CA THR A 55 1.42 -8.49 6.19
C THR A 55 0.79 -8.19 7.55
N MET A 56 -0.53 -7.98 7.63
CA MET A 56 -1.21 -7.77 8.91
C MET A 56 -1.07 -9.00 9.83
N VAL A 57 -1.22 -10.21 9.28
CA VAL A 57 -0.97 -11.47 9.99
C VAL A 57 0.48 -11.58 10.45
N GLU A 58 1.45 -11.29 9.57
CA GLU A 58 2.88 -11.26 9.93
C GLU A 58 3.21 -10.25 11.05
N LEU A 59 2.41 -9.19 11.18
CA LEU A 59 2.51 -8.18 12.24
C LEU A 59 1.74 -8.55 13.52
N GLY A 60 1.06 -9.70 13.56
CA GLY A 60 0.32 -10.22 14.71
C GLY A 60 -1.17 -9.83 14.74
N LEU A 61 -1.70 -9.20 13.70
CA LEU A 61 -3.13 -8.91 13.56
C LEU A 61 -3.81 -10.07 12.83
N GLU A 62 -4.25 -11.07 13.59
CA GLU A 62 -4.81 -12.31 13.03
C GLU A 62 -6.32 -12.41 13.21
N LEU A 63 -6.87 -11.93 14.34
CA LEU A 63 -8.26 -12.14 14.74
C LEU A 63 -9.30 -11.73 13.68
N PRO A 64 -9.18 -10.59 12.99
CA PRO A 64 -10.18 -10.21 11.96
C PRO A 64 -10.23 -11.16 10.76
N PHE A 65 -9.20 -11.99 10.57
CA PHE A 65 -9.05 -12.89 9.43
C PHE A 65 -9.30 -14.37 9.79
N ASP A 66 -9.60 -14.67 11.05
CA ASP A 66 -9.87 -16.02 11.57
C ASP A 66 -11.38 -16.24 11.61
N ASP A 67 -11.88 -17.17 10.80
CA ASP A 67 -13.32 -17.47 10.67
C ASP A 67 -13.95 -17.99 11.97
N SER A 68 -13.16 -18.55 12.88
CA SER A 68 -13.60 -19.09 14.16
C SER A 68 -13.51 -18.10 15.32
N LYS A 69 -12.70 -17.03 15.18
CA LYS A 69 -12.43 -16.05 16.25
C LYS A 69 -12.77 -14.61 15.90
N ALA A 70 -13.12 -14.31 14.65
CA ALA A 70 -13.44 -12.96 14.25
C ALA A 70 -14.72 -12.45 14.94
N GLU A 71 -14.58 -11.39 15.73
CA GLU A 71 -15.68 -10.71 16.40
C GLU A 71 -15.88 -9.31 15.79
N ILE A 72 -16.42 -9.26 14.57
CA ILE A 72 -16.69 -8.01 13.84
C ILE A 72 -18.18 -7.64 13.94
N THR A 73 -18.73 -7.69 15.16
CA THR A 73 -20.19 -7.59 15.42
C THR A 73 -20.75 -6.18 15.26
N GLU A 74 -19.94 -5.15 15.50
CA GLU A 74 -20.38 -3.74 15.47
C GLU A 74 -20.36 -3.13 14.06
N MET A 75 -19.86 -3.83 13.05
CA MET A 75 -19.78 -3.29 11.68
C MET A 75 -21.11 -3.42 10.91
N VAL A 76 -21.94 -4.39 11.27
CA VAL A 76 -23.22 -4.65 10.59
C VAL A 76 -24.23 -5.17 11.61
N LEU A 77 -25.40 -4.53 11.66
CA LEU A 77 -26.50 -4.96 12.52
C LEU A 77 -27.22 -6.18 11.92
N ASP A 78 -27.75 -7.04 12.79
CA ASP A 78 -28.67 -8.14 12.44
C ASP A 78 -28.11 -9.23 11.50
N ILE A 79 -26.81 -9.56 11.58
CA ILE A 79 -26.25 -10.71 10.85
C ILE A 79 -26.46 -12.02 11.64
N PRO A 80 -27.05 -13.08 11.04
CA PRO A 80 -27.24 -14.37 11.71
C PRO A 80 -26.00 -15.28 11.72
N TYR A 81 -24.85 -14.82 11.23
CA TYR A 81 -23.60 -15.57 11.11
C TYR A 81 -22.38 -14.68 11.43
N PRO A 82 -21.27 -15.29 11.91
CA PRO A 82 -20.04 -14.56 12.17
C PRO A 82 -19.45 -13.94 10.89
N LEU A 83 -18.95 -12.71 11.00
CA LEU A 83 -18.32 -11.97 9.91
C LEU A 83 -16.80 -11.95 10.11
N TYR A 84 -16.05 -12.32 9.09
CA TYR A 84 -14.59 -12.23 9.06
C TYR A 84 -14.10 -11.61 7.74
N VAL A 85 -12.91 -11.03 7.80
CA VAL A 85 -12.25 -10.45 6.63
C VAL A 85 -11.56 -11.56 5.84
N LEU A 86 -12.00 -11.74 4.61
CA LEU A 86 -11.43 -12.74 3.71
C LEU A 86 -10.09 -12.27 3.16
N GLU A 87 -10.07 -11.10 2.52
CA GLU A 87 -8.92 -10.54 1.83
C GLU A 87 -8.91 -9.01 1.91
N ILE A 88 -7.72 -8.42 1.93
CA ILE A 88 -7.54 -6.96 1.82
C ILE A 88 -6.46 -6.70 0.78
N TYR A 89 -6.77 -5.87 -0.21
CA TYR A 89 -5.82 -5.41 -1.22
C TYR A 89 -5.69 -3.91 -1.22
N HIS A 90 -4.45 -3.44 -1.23
CA HIS A 90 -4.13 -2.05 -1.54
C HIS A 90 -3.56 -1.98 -2.95
N LYS A 91 -4.25 -1.28 -3.85
CA LYS A 91 -3.78 -1.02 -5.22
C LYS A 91 -3.39 0.44 -5.33
N SER A 92 -2.23 0.71 -5.89
CA SER A 92 -1.75 2.06 -6.13
C SER A 92 -1.22 2.23 -7.54
N TYR A 93 -1.20 3.48 -7.97
CA TYR A 93 -0.79 3.90 -9.29
C TYR A 93 -0.08 5.26 -9.20
N ILE A 94 1.05 5.38 -9.89
CA ILE A 94 1.76 6.65 -10.03
C ILE A 94 2.21 6.86 -11.48
N GLU A 95 2.10 8.09 -11.93
CA GLU A 95 2.67 8.58 -13.19
C GLU A 95 3.43 9.88 -12.94
N VAL A 96 4.67 9.93 -13.44
CA VAL A 96 5.52 11.12 -13.38
C VAL A 96 5.87 11.52 -14.80
N ASN A 97 5.53 12.76 -15.14
CA ASN A 97 5.80 13.38 -16.43
C ASN A 97 6.12 14.89 -16.24
N GLU A 98 6.30 15.63 -17.33
CA GLU A 98 6.64 17.07 -17.28
C GLU A 98 5.50 17.93 -16.75
N GLY A 99 4.25 17.47 -16.87
CA GLY A 99 3.08 18.14 -16.30
C GLY A 99 2.98 17.98 -14.79
N GLY A 100 3.73 17.05 -14.19
CA GLY A 100 3.80 16.83 -12.76
C GLY A 100 3.69 15.36 -12.37
N THR A 101 3.08 15.11 -11.22
CA THR A 101 2.88 13.76 -10.68
C THR A 101 1.39 13.50 -10.48
N GLU A 102 0.89 12.45 -11.11
CA GLU A 102 -0.44 11.93 -10.86
C GLU A 102 -0.33 10.66 -10.01
N PHE A 103 -1.15 10.59 -8.95
CA PHE A 103 -1.18 9.47 -8.02
C PHE A 103 -2.62 9.06 -7.70
N CYS A 104 -2.86 7.76 -7.64
CA CYS A 104 -4.13 7.20 -7.19
C CYS A 104 -3.89 5.97 -6.31
N GLY A 105 -4.66 5.84 -5.24
CA GLY A 105 -4.61 4.71 -4.31
C GLY A 105 -6.02 4.24 -3.96
N GLU A 106 -6.20 2.92 -3.93
CA GLU A 106 -7.46 2.27 -3.59
C GLU A 106 -7.18 1.15 -2.58
N LEU A 107 -8.01 1.05 -1.55
CA LEU A 107 -7.99 -0.05 -0.58
C LEU A 107 -9.33 -0.78 -0.67
N LYS A 108 -9.28 -2.09 -0.90
CA LYS A 108 -10.46 -2.96 -0.94
C LYS A 108 -10.36 -4.01 0.14
N CYS A 109 -11.41 -4.12 0.94
CA CYS A 109 -11.58 -5.19 1.91
C CYS A 109 -12.74 -6.09 1.45
N TYR A 110 -12.52 -7.39 1.46
CA TYR A 110 -13.48 -8.41 1.09
C TYR A 110 -13.82 -9.23 2.33
N TYR A 111 -15.11 -9.48 2.53
CA TYR A 111 -15.64 -10.33 3.61
C TYR A 111 -16.24 -11.60 3.00
N ASP A 112 -16.45 -12.62 3.82
CA ASP A 112 -17.06 -13.89 3.38
C ASP A 112 -18.50 -13.71 2.80
N ASP A 113 -18.90 -14.70 2.00
CA ASP A 113 -19.76 -14.72 0.80
C ASP A 113 -21.25 -14.34 0.95
N ALA A 114 -21.58 -13.35 1.78
CA ALA A 114 -22.86 -12.64 1.64
C ALA A 114 -22.80 -11.51 0.61
N MET A 115 -21.59 -11.01 0.26
CA MET A 115 -21.39 -9.82 -0.57
C MET A 115 -20.49 -10.03 -1.80
N PHE A 116 -19.80 -11.17 -1.93
CA PHE A 116 -18.86 -11.44 -3.02
C PHE A 116 -19.56 -11.56 -4.40
N LYS A 117 -20.84 -11.94 -4.43
CA LYS A 117 -21.65 -12.00 -5.67
C LYS A 117 -22.00 -10.64 -6.27
N ALA A 118 -21.87 -9.53 -5.53
CA ALA A 118 -22.27 -8.21 -6.03
C ALA A 118 -21.14 -7.44 -6.75
N SER A 119 -19.86 -7.71 -6.43
CA SER A 119 -18.73 -6.89 -6.88
C SER A 119 -17.96 -7.45 -8.08
N ASN A 120 -18.04 -8.77 -8.34
CA ASN A 120 -17.28 -9.42 -9.41
C ASN A 120 -17.84 -9.22 -10.83
N THR A 121 -19.04 -8.67 -10.98
CA THR A 121 -19.64 -8.40 -12.31
C THR A 121 -19.04 -7.15 -12.99
N LYS A 122 -18.25 -6.32 -12.27
CA LYS A 122 -17.70 -5.05 -12.81
C LYS A 122 -16.18 -5.02 -13.00
N LEU A 123 -15.46 -6.09 -12.68
CA LEU A 123 -13.98 -6.11 -12.75
C LEU A 123 -13.41 -7.00 -13.87
N ARG A 124 -14.25 -7.49 -14.79
CA ARG A 124 -13.86 -8.29 -15.97
C ARG A 124 -14.08 -7.60 -17.33
N SER A 125 -14.28 -6.28 -17.37
CA SER A 125 -14.31 -5.50 -18.61
C SER A 125 -13.30 -4.36 -18.56
#